data_AF-A0A5B2VPE7-F1
#
_entry.id   AF-A0A5B2VPE7-F1
#
_cell.length_a   1.000
_cell.length_b   1.000
_cell.length_c   1.000
_cell.angle_alpha   90.00
_cell.angle_beta   90.00
_cell.angle_gamma   90.00
#
_symmetry.space_group_name_H-M   'P 1'
#
loop_
_entity.id
_entity.type
_entity.pdbx_description
1 polymer ?
#
loop_
_entity_poly.entity_id
_entity_poly.type
_entity_poly.pdbx_seq_one_letter_code
_entity_poly.pdbx_strand_id
1 'polypeptide(L)'
;MRLVHIFSAIPLAVFLLSAGKPVSNDNPHSRRTDTTHNHLFTVGIGGALIGGLYDGIYPYRDLKQHGDFGLGAPDKLDGELMVFKGKIYQTQSSGKTFEVDDRQQTSFCMVNFFQPDITLTPARSMNKTELFQYLDSVLTNVNGMYAIHINGRFSHIKTRAFPPVKEHQHTPLAQMLGLQHFFEFNNAQGDLIGYRLPFFMDNTNISGYHFHFLSDNKEAGGHIIDLTTDHITIEIDLLDSYTIQVPATSDYQHFDFKTNREEDIKSVERGGKK
;
A
#
# COMPACT_ATOMS: atom_id res chain seq x y z
N MET A 1 10.32 70.59 29.15
CA MET A 1 11.05 71.10 27.96
C MET A 1 12.38 70.35 27.88
N ARG A 2 12.79 69.96 26.67
CA ARG A 2 13.78 68.92 26.32
C ARG A 2 15.07 68.88 27.17
N LEU A 3 15.48 67.66 27.51
CA LEU A 3 16.79 67.31 28.08
C LEU A 3 17.86 67.28 26.96
N VAL A 4 19.02 67.83 27.29
CA VAL A 4 20.27 67.92 26.52
C VAL A 4 21.11 66.67 26.80
N HIS A 5 21.85 66.15 25.82
CA HIS A 5 23.19 65.56 26.08
C HIS A 5 24.11 65.65 24.86
N ILE A 6 25.28 66.21 25.13
CA ILE A 6 26.54 66.28 24.37
C ILE A 6 27.29 64.95 24.51
N PHE A 7 28.10 64.53 23.52
CA PHE A 7 29.45 63.90 23.65
C PHE A 7 30.01 63.67 22.23
N SER A 8 31.09 64.36 21.82
CA SER A 8 32.52 64.03 21.98
C SER A 8 33.03 62.93 21.04
N ALA A 9 34.01 63.30 20.21
CA ALA A 9 34.74 62.49 19.23
C ALA A 9 35.66 61.42 19.85
N ILE A 10 36.11 60.45 19.03
CA ILE A 10 37.40 59.72 19.10
C ILE A 10 37.57 58.84 17.82
N PRO A 11 38.80 58.49 17.39
CA PRO A 11 39.23 58.55 15.99
C PRO A 11 39.28 57.22 15.23
N LEU A 12 39.46 57.38 13.91
CA LEU A 12 39.67 56.37 12.88
C LEU A 12 40.97 55.59 13.12
N ALA A 13 40.87 54.29 13.37
CA ALA A 13 42.00 53.35 13.38
C ALA A 13 41.83 52.34 12.24
N VAL A 14 42.83 52.30 11.36
CA VAL A 14 42.99 51.37 10.24
C VAL A 14 43.36 49.99 10.80
N PHE A 15 42.63 48.95 10.43
CA PHE A 15 43.02 47.56 10.66
C PHE A 15 43.18 46.81 9.32
N LEU A 16 44.33 46.16 9.19
CA LEU A 16 44.74 45.36 8.04
C LEU A 16 43.82 44.13 7.84
N LEU A 17 43.38 43.92 6.60
CA LEU A 17 42.68 42.71 6.16
C LEU A 17 43.67 41.54 6.10
N SER A 18 43.52 40.57 6.99
CA SER A 18 44.08 39.22 6.83
C SER A 18 43.05 38.37 6.07
N ALA A 19 43.45 37.77 4.95
CA ALA A 19 42.62 36.88 4.16
C ALA A 19 42.33 35.57 4.92
N GLY A 20 41.14 35.48 5.52
CA GLY A 20 40.60 34.23 6.07
C GLY A 20 40.14 33.28 4.96
N LYS A 21 40.44 31.98 5.12
CA LYS A 21 39.90 30.90 4.28
C LYS A 21 38.36 30.90 4.32
N PRO A 22 37.67 30.51 3.25
CA PRO A 22 36.21 30.46 3.26
C PRO A 22 35.75 29.42 4.27
N VAL A 23 35.00 29.88 5.26
CA VAL A 23 34.20 29.01 6.15
C VAL A 23 33.10 28.43 5.27
N SER A 24 33.08 27.10 5.10
CA SER A 24 31.95 26.41 4.53
C SER A 24 30.74 26.67 5.41
N ASN A 25 29.73 27.31 4.85
CA ASN A 25 28.47 27.54 5.51
C ASN A 25 27.65 26.24 5.39
N ASP A 26 28.05 25.22 6.14
CA ASP A 26 27.26 23.99 6.27
C ASP A 26 26.02 24.30 7.11
N ASN A 27 24.95 24.65 6.42
CA ASN A 27 23.63 24.79 7.00
C ASN A 27 23.11 23.39 7.39
N PRO A 28 22.88 23.07 8.68
CA PRO A 28 22.48 21.73 9.11
C PRO A 28 21.04 21.33 8.72
N HIS A 29 20.34 22.16 7.93
CA HIS A 29 18.93 21.96 7.56
C HIS A 29 18.68 21.71 6.06
N SER A 30 19.66 21.23 5.30
CA SER A 30 19.45 20.81 3.91
C SER A 30 19.71 19.32 3.68
N ARG A 31 19.19 18.44 4.55
CA ARG A 31 18.70 17.15 4.06
C ARG A 31 17.27 17.38 3.62
N ARG A 32 17.05 17.54 2.32
CA ARG A 32 15.74 17.18 1.76
C ARG A 32 15.60 15.70 2.08
N THR A 33 14.82 15.37 3.10
CA THR A 33 14.32 14.01 3.28
C THR A 33 13.63 13.66 1.98
N ASP A 34 13.99 12.52 1.41
CA ASP A 34 13.31 11.99 0.25
C ASP A 34 11.90 11.57 0.71
N THR A 35 10.96 12.52 0.72
CA THR A 35 9.63 12.34 1.31
C THR A 35 8.73 11.43 0.48
N THR A 36 9.19 10.92 -0.65
CA THR A 36 8.43 9.96 -1.47
C THR A 36 8.70 8.51 -1.04
N HIS A 37 9.80 8.26 -0.35
CA HIS A 37 10.13 6.95 0.19
C HIS A 37 9.45 6.79 1.56
N ASN A 38 9.07 5.56 1.90
CA ASN A 38 8.38 5.21 3.16
C ASN A 38 6.98 5.87 3.31
N HIS A 39 6.41 6.35 2.20
CA HIS A 39 5.08 6.95 2.15
C HIS A 39 4.05 5.99 1.55
N LEU A 40 2.97 5.71 2.27
CA LEU A 40 1.81 5.02 1.74
C LEU A 40 0.89 6.02 1.02
N PHE A 41 0.57 5.76 -0.24
CA PHE A 41 -0.48 6.47 -0.97
C PHE A 41 -1.64 5.53 -1.25
N THR A 42 -2.87 5.95 -0.95
CA THR A 42 -4.05 5.16 -1.29
C THR A 42 -5.05 5.95 -2.09
N VAL A 43 -5.67 5.27 -3.05
CA VAL A 43 -6.84 5.74 -3.78
C VAL A 43 -8.07 5.07 -3.21
N GLY A 44 -9.15 5.84 -3.04
CA GLY A 44 -10.40 5.32 -2.52
C GLY A 44 -10.36 5.10 -1.01
N ILE A 45 -11.44 4.52 -0.48
CA ILE A 45 -11.60 4.21 0.95
C ILE A 45 -12.00 2.74 1.06
N GLY A 46 -11.26 1.94 1.83
CA GLY A 46 -11.50 0.51 1.99
C GLY A 46 -12.94 0.19 2.40
N GLY A 47 -13.47 0.88 3.41
CA GLY A 47 -14.85 0.72 3.86
C GLY A 47 -15.90 1.10 2.80
N ALA A 48 -15.57 2.02 1.89
CA ALA A 48 -16.44 2.39 0.78
C ALA A 48 -16.44 1.32 -0.32
N LEU A 49 -15.27 0.74 -0.63
CA LEU A 49 -15.15 -0.42 -1.52
C LEU A 49 -15.97 -1.61 -0.96
N ILE A 50 -15.75 -1.98 0.30
CA ILE A 50 -16.51 -3.04 0.97
C ILE A 50 -18.02 -2.74 0.93
N GLY A 51 -18.38 -1.47 1.05
CA GLY A 51 -19.78 -1.04 1.02
C GLY A 51 -20.41 -0.83 -0.36
N GLY A 52 -19.70 -1.09 -1.47
CA GLY A 52 -20.30 -1.07 -2.81
C GLY A 52 -19.85 0.06 -3.75
N LEU A 53 -18.80 0.81 -3.43
CA LEU A 53 -18.24 1.82 -4.34
C LEU A 53 -17.13 1.20 -5.21
N TYR A 54 -17.53 0.60 -6.33
CA TYR A 54 -16.63 -0.16 -7.21
C TYR A 54 -16.18 0.59 -8.47
N ASP A 55 -16.74 1.75 -8.74
CA ASP A 55 -16.42 2.51 -9.95
C ASP A 55 -15.00 3.08 -9.87
N GLY A 56 -14.28 3.00 -10.99
CA GLY A 56 -12.93 3.53 -11.15
C GLY A 56 -12.92 5.04 -11.00
N ILE A 57 -12.03 5.55 -10.17
CA ILE A 57 -11.93 6.98 -9.85
C ILE A 57 -10.56 7.56 -10.14
N TYR A 58 -9.56 6.72 -10.41
CA TYR A 58 -8.18 7.16 -10.53
C TYR A 58 -7.44 6.39 -11.62
N PRO A 59 -6.86 7.08 -12.63
CA PRO A 59 -6.08 6.44 -13.69
C PRO A 59 -4.80 5.79 -13.20
N TYR A 60 -4.46 4.65 -13.79
CA TYR A 60 -3.21 3.93 -13.51
C TYR A 60 -1.95 4.74 -13.82
N ARG A 61 -1.96 5.55 -14.89
CA ARG A 61 -0.86 6.49 -15.21
C ARG A 61 -0.54 7.45 -14.07
N ASP A 62 -1.55 7.85 -13.31
CA ASP A 62 -1.41 8.82 -12.23
C ASP A 62 -1.02 8.06 -10.95
N LEU A 63 -1.59 6.87 -10.72
CA LEU A 63 -1.25 5.98 -9.60
C LEU A 63 0.24 5.63 -9.57
N LYS A 64 0.83 5.34 -10.73
CA LYS A 64 2.27 5.01 -10.86
C LYS A 64 3.21 6.15 -10.47
N GLN A 65 2.71 7.39 -10.35
CA GLN A 65 3.52 8.52 -9.85
C GLN A 65 3.68 8.49 -8.33
N HIS A 66 2.91 7.64 -7.64
CA HIS A 66 2.87 7.53 -6.18
C HIS A 66 3.47 6.22 -5.65
N GLY A 67 3.79 5.27 -6.52
CA GLY A 67 4.44 4.03 -6.10
C GLY A 67 4.65 3.03 -7.23
N ASP A 68 5.50 2.05 -6.96
CA ASP A 68 5.88 0.97 -7.85
C ASP A 68 5.55 -0.42 -7.29
N PHE A 69 4.98 -0.46 -6.09
CA PHE A 69 4.61 -1.64 -5.33
C PHE A 69 3.24 -1.42 -4.69
N GLY A 70 2.37 -2.43 -4.72
CA GLY A 70 1.07 -2.33 -4.09
C GLY A 70 -0.01 -3.29 -4.60
N LEU A 71 -1.22 -3.09 -4.13
CA LEU A 71 -2.38 -3.94 -4.47
C LEU A 71 -3.69 -3.17 -4.38
N GLY A 72 -4.76 -3.71 -4.95
CA GLY A 72 -6.07 -3.07 -4.91
C GLY A 72 -7.15 -3.78 -5.70
N ALA A 73 -8.22 -3.05 -6.01
CA ALA A 73 -9.33 -3.47 -6.83
C ALA A 73 -9.43 -2.60 -8.11
N PRO A 74 -9.67 -3.22 -9.28
CA PRO A 74 -9.88 -2.49 -10.52
C PRO A 74 -11.26 -1.81 -10.54
N ASP A 75 -11.49 -1.01 -11.59
CA ASP A 75 -12.82 -0.54 -11.94
C ASP A 75 -13.82 -1.71 -11.99
N LYS A 76 -15.02 -1.46 -11.50
CA LYS A 76 -16.14 -2.40 -11.36
C LYS A 76 -15.80 -3.70 -10.63
N LEU A 77 -14.76 -3.73 -9.78
CA LEU A 77 -14.33 -4.95 -9.09
C LEU A 77 -14.07 -6.12 -10.08
N ASP A 78 -13.56 -5.82 -11.29
CA ASP A 78 -13.18 -6.83 -12.29
C ASP A 78 -11.94 -7.62 -11.87
N GLY A 79 -12.04 -8.37 -10.79
CA GLY A 79 -10.94 -9.17 -10.24
C GLY A 79 -10.05 -8.38 -9.28
N GLU A 80 -8.74 -8.63 -9.35
CA GLU A 80 -7.76 -8.20 -8.35
C GLU A 80 -6.60 -7.46 -9.02
N LEU A 81 -6.11 -6.38 -8.40
CA LEU A 81 -4.96 -5.63 -8.89
C LEU A 81 -3.69 -5.89 -8.08
N MET A 82 -2.57 -5.90 -8.79
CA MET A 82 -1.24 -5.83 -8.20
C MET A 82 -0.40 -4.79 -8.93
N VAL A 83 0.35 -3.99 -8.17
CA VAL A 83 1.38 -3.09 -8.66
C VAL A 83 2.73 -3.68 -8.29
N PHE A 84 3.57 -3.97 -9.28
CA PHE A 84 4.90 -4.53 -9.05
C PHE A 84 5.91 -3.98 -10.04
N LYS A 85 7.01 -3.43 -9.52
CA LYS A 85 8.11 -2.85 -10.30
C LYS A 85 7.59 -1.85 -11.34
N GLY A 86 6.64 -1.00 -10.92
CA GLY A 86 6.06 0.07 -11.73
C GLY A 86 5.06 -0.41 -12.80
N LYS A 87 4.77 -1.72 -12.86
CA LYS A 87 3.76 -2.31 -13.72
C LYS A 87 2.52 -2.68 -12.93
N ILE A 88 1.38 -2.70 -13.58
CA ILE A 88 0.11 -3.07 -12.96
C ILE A 88 -0.44 -4.31 -13.65
N TYR A 89 -0.86 -5.28 -12.86
CA TYR A 89 -1.39 -6.55 -13.31
C TYR A 89 -2.80 -6.72 -12.75
N GLN A 90 -3.71 -7.20 -13.58
CA GLN A 90 -5.07 -7.54 -13.20
C GLN A 90 -5.28 -9.04 -13.33
N THR A 91 -5.75 -9.68 -12.25
CA THR A 91 -6.21 -11.08 -12.27
C THR A 91 -7.72 -11.09 -12.32
N GLN A 92 -8.32 -11.60 -13.39
CA GLN A 92 -9.78 -11.70 -13.55
C GLN A 92 -10.34 -12.98 -12.93
N SER A 93 -11.67 -13.05 -12.75
CA SER A 93 -12.39 -14.26 -12.30
C SER A 93 -12.28 -15.46 -13.25
N SER A 94 -11.75 -15.27 -14.46
CA SER A 94 -11.34 -16.36 -15.35
C SER A 94 -10.04 -17.05 -14.91
N GLY A 95 -9.29 -16.45 -13.98
CA GLY A 95 -7.95 -16.87 -13.55
C GLY A 95 -6.83 -16.27 -14.39
N LYS A 96 -7.16 -15.58 -15.49
CA LYS A 96 -6.17 -14.94 -16.36
C LYS A 96 -5.59 -13.69 -15.68
N THR A 97 -4.27 -13.59 -15.68
CA THR A 97 -3.54 -12.38 -15.31
C THR A 97 -2.92 -11.72 -16.54
N PHE A 98 -2.95 -10.39 -16.59
CA PHE A 98 -2.32 -9.61 -17.66
C PHE A 98 -1.91 -8.22 -17.16
N GLU A 99 -0.94 -7.61 -17.84
CA GLU A 99 -0.57 -6.22 -17.62
C GLU A 99 -1.64 -5.28 -18.21
N VAL A 100 -2.09 -4.30 -17.42
CA VAL A 100 -3.18 -3.38 -17.78
C VAL A 100 -2.69 -2.16 -18.57
N ASP A 101 -3.62 -1.51 -19.28
CA ASP A 101 -3.35 -0.24 -19.99
C ASP A 101 -3.43 0.94 -19.01
N ASP A 102 -2.48 1.86 -19.09
CA ASP A 102 -2.36 3.01 -18.19
C ASP A 102 -3.57 3.97 -18.16
N ARG A 103 -4.48 3.88 -19.14
CA ARG A 103 -5.73 4.66 -19.20
C ARG A 103 -6.85 4.04 -18.36
N GLN A 104 -6.74 2.77 -18.00
CA GLN A 104 -7.69 2.12 -17.10
C GLN A 104 -7.55 2.69 -15.68
N GLN A 105 -8.54 2.38 -14.84
CA GLN A 105 -8.71 3.02 -13.54
C GLN A 105 -8.88 2.00 -12.42
N THR A 106 -8.53 2.43 -11.22
CA THR A 106 -8.81 1.71 -9.97
C THR A 106 -9.94 2.37 -9.18
N SER A 107 -10.72 1.54 -8.48
CA SER A 107 -11.69 1.98 -7.47
C SER A 107 -11.05 2.12 -6.08
N PHE A 108 -10.08 1.25 -5.78
CA PHE A 108 -9.29 1.29 -4.54
C PHE A 108 -7.91 0.70 -4.79
N CYS A 109 -6.83 1.38 -4.38
CA CYS A 109 -5.48 0.82 -4.46
C CYS A 109 -4.57 1.44 -3.41
N MET A 110 -3.65 0.64 -2.88
CA MET A 110 -2.60 1.04 -1.96
C MET A 110 -1.26 0.88 -2.67
N VAL A 111 -0.44 1.93 -2.70
CA VAL A 111 0.89 1.90 -3.31
C VAL A 111 1.93 2.65 -2.48
N ASN A 112 3.18 2.24 -2.60
CA ASN A 112 4.36 2.99 -2.15
C ASN A 112 5.51 2.76 -3.13
N PHE A 113 6.54 3.61 -3.07
CA PHE A 113 7.84 3.29 -3.67
C PHE A 113 8.57 2.34 -2.71
N PHE A 114 8.67 1.07 -3.10
CA PHE A 114 9.14 0.03 -2.18
C PHE A 114 10.66 0.03 -2.03
N GLN A 115 11.11 0.21 -0.80
CA GLN A 115 12.51 0.15 -0.44
C GLN A 115 12.68 -0.61 0.88
N PRO A 116 13.11 -1.89 0.85
CA PRO A 116 13.10 -2.69 2.05
C PRO A 116 14.17 -2.26 3.06
N ASP A 117 13.76 -2.13 4.31
CA ASP A 117 14.61 -1.90 5.48
C ASP A 117 15.07 -3.23 6.12
N ILE A 118 14.26 -4.28 5.98
CA ILE A 118 14.48 -5.59 6.60
C ILE A 118 14.39 -6.67 5.54
N THR A 119 15.36 -7.60 5.54
CA THR A 119 15.35 -8.81 4.71
C THR A 119 15.48 -10.04 5.60
N LEU A 120 14.61 -11.03 5.40
CA LEU A 120 14.56 -12.29 6.14
C LEU A 120 14.51 -13.48 5.18
N THR A 121 15.22 -14.55 5.52
CA THR A 121 15.21 -15.82 4.77
C THR A 121 14.90 -16.97 5.74
N PRO A 122 13.62 -17.23 6.05
CA PRO A 122 13.24 -18.32 6.95
C PRO A 122 13.74 -19.67 6.42
N ALA A 123 14.37 -20.48 7.28
CA ALA A 123 14.91 -21.79 6.90
C ALA A 123 13.89 -22.94 7.04
N ARG A 124 12.58 -22.62 7.09
CA ARG A 124 11.50 -23.60 7.25
C ARG A 124 10.28 -23.21 6.44
N SER A 125 9.55 -24.21 5.98
CA SER A 125 8.19 -24.04 5.45
C SER A 125 7.22 -23.58 6.55
N MET A 126 6.26 -22.76 6.15
CA MET A 126 5.21 -22.20 7.01
C MET A 126 3.89 -22.19 6.26
N ASN A 127 2.82 -22.65 6.90
CA ASN A 127 1.46 -22.34 6.44
C ASN A 127 1.15 -20.85 6.68
N LYS A 128 0.01 -20.37 6.15
CA LYS A 128 -0.42 -18.96 6.30
C LYS A 128 -0.38 -18.45 7.75
N THR A 129 -0.93 -19.23 8.70
CA THR A 129 -0.98 -18.83 10.12
C THR A 129 0.42 -18.70 10.71
N GLU A 130 1.29 -19.68 10.44
CA GLU A 130 2.67 -19.66 10.91
C GLU A 130 3.49 -18.52 10.29
N LEU A 131 3.25 -18.19 9.02
CA LEU A 131 3.87 -17.07 8.33
C LEU A 131 3.48 -15.74 9.00
N PHE A 132 2.19 -15.54 9.28
CA PHE A 132 1.72 -14.31 9.94
C PHE A 132 2.24 -14.21 11.38
N GLN A 133 2.29 -15.32 12.12
CA GLN A 133 2.92 -15.36 13.44
C GLN A 133 4.43 -15.05 13.39
N TYR A 134 5.12 -15.55 12.37
CA TYR A 134 6.53 -15.24 12.14
C TYR A 134 6.73 -13.74 11.87
N LEU A 135 5.92 -13.15 10.99
CA LEU A 135 5.93 -11.70 10.73
C LEU A 135 5.62 -10.91 12.00
N ASP A 136 4.62 -11.30 12.79
CA ASP A 136 4.27 -10.63 14.05
C ASP A 136 5.40 -10.70 15.10
N SER A 137 6.24 -11.74 15.08
CA SER A 137 7.42 -11.84 15.96
C SER A 137 8.51 -10.82 15.62
N VAL A 138 8.55 -10.32 14.38
CA VAL A 138 9.50 -9.31 13.90
C VAL A 138 8.87 -7.91 13.97
N LEU A 139 7.61 -7.78 13.55
CA LEU A 139 6.86 -6.54 13.45
C LEU A 139 6.21 -6.15 14.78
N THR A 140 7.04 -5.91 15.78
CA THR A 140 6.61 -5.70 17.18
C THR A 140 5.87 -4.38 17.41
N ASN A 141 6.07 -3.35 16.57
CA ASN A 141 5.23 -2.15 16.61
C ASN A 141 3.89 -2.44 15.92
N VAL A 142 2.90 -2.82 16.72
CA VAL A 142 1.53 -3.14 16.27
C VAL A 142 0.80 -1.95 15.62
N ASN A 143 1.28 -0.73 15.83
CA ASN A 143 0.74 0.49 15.23
C ASN A 143 1.55 0.97 14.01
N GLY A 144 2.53 0.19 13.56
CA GLY A 144 3.31 0.48 12.36
C GLY A 144 2.58 0.11 11.07
N MET A 145 2.92 0.80 9.99
CA MET A 145 2.52 0.48 8.63
C MET A 145 3.70 -0.22 7.93
N TYR A 146 3.44 -1.37 7.31
CA TYR A 146 4.48 -2.17 6.69
C TYR A 146 4.07 -2.56 5.28
N ALA A 147 4.90 -2.27 4.28
CA ALA A 147 4.84 -2.93 2.99
C ALA A 147 5.71 -4.20 3.04
N ILE A 148 5.19 -5.30 2.52
CA ILE A 148 5.81 -6.62 2.68
C ILE A 148 5.81 -7.32 1.32
N HIS A 149 7.01 -7.61 0.83
CA HIS A 149 7.25 -8.40 -0.36
C HIS A 149 7.74 -9.79 0.06
N ILE A 150 7.11 -10.85 -0.43
CA ILE A 150 7.57 -12.23 -0.22
C ILE A 150 7.76 -12.88 -1.58
N ASN A 151 9.01 -13.08 -1.98
CA ASN A 151 9.35 -13.75 -3.23
C ASN A 151 9.84 -15.17 -2.96
N GLY A 152 9.40 -16.12 -3.79
CA GLY A 152 9.98 -17.45 -3.82
C GLY A 152 9.00 -18.55 -4.18
N ARG A 153 9.21 -19.72 -3.61
CA ARG A 153 8.44 -20.94 -3.88
C ARG A 153 7.37 -21.16 -2.81
N PHE A 154 6.17 -21.49 -3.28
CA PHE A 154 5.02 -21.89 -2.48
C PHE A 154 4.67 -23.33 -2.85
N SER A 155 4.69 -24.24 -1.88
CA SER A 155 4.26 -25.62 -2.13
C SER A 155 2.76 -25.69 -2.43
N HIS A 156 2.00 -24.77 -1.84
CA HIS A 156 0.59 -24.54 -2.12
C HIS A 156 0.27 -23.05 -2.03
N ILE A 157 -0.55 -22.54 -2.94
CA ILE A 157 -1.16 -21.22 -2.81
C ILE A 157 -2.57 -21.22 -3.39
N LYS A 158 -3.50 -20.65 -2.63
CA LYS A 158 -4.90 -20.48 -3.00
C LYS A 158 -5.21 -19.00 -3.08
N THR A 159 -5.75 -18.57 -4.21
CA THR A 159 -6.16 -17.18 -4.44
C THR A 159 -7.65 -17.10 -4.78
N ARG A 160 -8.18 -15.88 -4.84
CA ARG A 160 -9.48 -15.58 -5.42
C ARG A 160 -9.41 -14.42 -6.40
N ALA A 161 -10.46 -14.28 -7.21
CA ALA A 161 -10.81 -13.04 -7.90
C ALA A 161 -12.34 -12.92 -8.06
N PHE A 162 -12.87 -11.68 -8.02
CA PHE A 162 -14.29 -11.40 -8.29
C PHE A 162 -14.57 -11.22 -9.78
N PRO A 163 -15.78 -11.56 -10.26
CA PRO A 163 -16.27 -11.08 -11.54
C PRO A 163 -16.65 -9.61 -11.47
N PRO A 164 -16.65 -8.88 -12.60
CA PRO A 164 -17.03 -7.48 -12.62
C PRO A 164 -18.49 -7.29 -12.21
N VAL A 165 -18.76 -6.20 -11.51
CA VAL A 165 -20.11 -5.72 -11.21
C VAL A 165 -20.61 -4.76 -12.29
N LYS A 166 -21.91 -4.45 -12.25
CA LYS A 166 -22.44 -3.35 -13.06
C LYS A 166 -22.04 -2.01 -12.44
N GLU A 167 -21.99 -0.99 -13.28
CA GLU A 167 -21.85 0.39 -12.83
C GLU A 167 -22.95 0.77 -11.83
N HIS A 168 -22.59 1.51 -10.78
CA HIS A 168 -23.47 1.85 -9.64
C HIS A 168 -24.11 0.65 -8.94
N GLN A 169 -23.52 -0.54 -9.03
CA GLN A 169 -23.94 -1.67 -8.21
C GLN A 169 -23.40 -1.53 -6.79
N HIS A 170 -24.23 -0.99 -5.89
CA HIS A 170 -23.88 -0.76 -4.48
C HIS A 170 -24.12 -1.95 -3.55
N THR A 171 -24.13 -3.18 -4.10
CA THR A 171 -24.24 -4.37 -3.28
C THR A 171 -22.98 -4.52 -2.42
N PRO A 172 -23.08 -4.61 -1.09
CA PRO A 172 -21.91 -4.78 -0.24
C PRO A 172 -21.12 -6.05 -0.61
N LEU A 173 -19.79 -5.97 -0.55
CA LEU A 173 -18.90 -7.02 -1.03
C LEU A 173 -19.11 -8.35 -0.27
N ALA A 174 -19.42 -8.26 1.03
CA ALA A 174 -19.74 -9.41 1.87
C ALA A 174 -20.94 -10.23 1.35
N GLN A 175 -21.89 -9.58 0.67
CA GLN A 175 -23.05 -10.26 0.06
C GLN A 175 -22.71 -10.91 -1.28
N MET A 176 -21.56 -10.57 -1.87
CA MET A 176 -21.10 -11.10 -3.15
C MET A 176 -20.06 -12.21 -3.01
N LEU A 177 -19.71 -12.65 -1.80
CA LEU A 177 -18.71 -13.71 -1.57
C LEU A 177 -19.02 -15.04 -2.28
N GLY A 178 -20.28 -15.29 -2.63
CA GLY A 178 -20.67 -16.45 -3.45
C GLY A 178 -20.29 -16.35 -4.93
N LEU A 179 -19.90 -15.16 -5.40
CA LEU A 179 -19.55 -14.87 -6.79
C LEU A 179 -18.04 -14.97 -7.06
N GLN A 180 -17.20 -14.92 -6.01
CA GLN A 180 -15.76 -15.01 -6.17
C GLN A 180 -15.35 -16.38 -6.70
N HIS A 181 -14.34 -16.42 -7.56
CA HIS A 181 -13.76 -17.65 -8.06
C HIS A 181 -12.45 -17.92 -7.33
N PHE A 182 -12.22 -19.18 -6.96
CA PHE A 182 -10.99 -19.61 -6.29
C PHE A 182 -10.07 -20.33 -7.27
N PHE A 183 -8.77 -20.12 -7.09
CA PHE A 183 -7.72 -20.79 -7.86
C PHE A 183 -6.71 -21.40 -6.90
N GLU A 184 -6.27 -22.63 -7.20
CA GLU A 184 -5.28 -23.35 -6.41
C GLU A 184 -4.09 -23.72 -7.28
N PHE A 185 -2.89 -23.41 -6.79
CA PHE A 185 -1.64 -23.67 -7.47
C PHE A 185 -0.72 -24.46 -6.54
N ASN A 186 -0.14 -25.53 -7.07
CA ASN A 186 0.81 -26.37 -6.35
C ASN A 186 2.22 -26.16 -6.90
N ASN A 187 3.20 -26.06 -6.01
CA ASN A 187 4.61 -25.82 -6.37
C ASN A 187 4.79 -24.57 -7.24
N ALA A 188 4.09 -23.49 -6.90
CA ALA A 188 4.13 -22.23 -7.62
C ALA A 188 5.37 -21.40 -7.22
N GLN A 189 5.87 -20.60 -8.15
CA GLN A 189 6.88 -19.58 -7.91
C GLN A 189 6.29 -18.21 -8.24
N GLY A 190 6.56 -17.22 -7.40
CA GLY A 190 6.03 -15.88 -7.60
C GLY A 190 6.29 -14.92 -6.44
N ASP A 191 5.53 -13.84 -6.49
CA ASP A 191 5.62 -12.68 -5.62
C ASP A 191 4.32 -12.57 -4.81
N LEU A 192 4.42 -12.46 -3.48
CA LEU A 192 3.38 -11.87 -2.65
C LEU A 192 3.70 -10.41 -2.42
N ILE A 193 2.72 -9.58 -2.70
CA ILE A 193 2.77 -8.13 -2.51
C ILE A 193 1.66 -7.79 -1.56
N GLY A 194 1.97 -7.04 -0.52
CA GLY A 194 0.98 -6.75 0.48
C GLY A 194 1.44 -5.81 1.57
N TYR A 195 0.54 -5.63 2.51
CA TYR A 195 0.71 -4.71 3.63
C TYR A 195 0.30 -5.36 4.94
N ARG A 196 0.88 -4.89 6.03
CA ARG A 196 0.34 -5.03 7.39
C ARG A 196 0.02 -3.64 7.91
N LEU A 197 -1.27 -3.32 8.02
CA LEU A 197 -1.73 -2.01 8.47
C LEU A 197 -2.29 -2.06 9.89
N PRO A 198 -2.12 -0.98 10.67
CA PRO A 198 -2.57 -0.91 12.06
C PRO A 198 -4.09 -0.74 12.16
N PHE A 199 -4.65 -1.13 13.31
CA PHE A 199 -6.10 -1.16 13.53
C PHE A 199 -6.79 0.21 13.37
N PHE A 200 -6.12 1.32 13.69
CA PHE A 200 -6.70 2.66 13.53
C PHE A 200 -6.98 3.04 12.07
N MET A 201 -6.43 2.29 11.10
CA MET A 201 -6.67 2.49 9.67
C MET A 201 -7.84 1.66 9.14
N ASP A 202 -8.50 0.83 9.96
CA ASP A 202 -9.79 0.24 9.58
C ASP A 202 -10.73 1.35 9.11
N ASN A 203 -11.50 1.07 8.05
CA ASN A 203 -12.30 2.01 7.25
C ASN A 203 -11.50 2.70 6.14
N THR A 204 -10.45 3.47 6.44
CA THR A 204 -9.62 4.07 5.36
C THR A 204 -8.99 3.01 4.48
N ASN A 205 -8.60 1.89 5.10
CA ASN A 205 -8.07 0.68 4.48
C ASN A 205 -8.68 -0.55 5.17
N ILE A 206 -7.97 -1.67 5.08
CA ILE A 206 -8.22 -2.93 5.79
C ILE A 206 -7.03 -3.17 6.70
N SER A 207 -7.22 -3.22 8.03
CA SER A 207 -6.14 -3.52 8.97
C SER A 207 -5.76 -5.00 9.02
N GLY A 208 -4.54 -5.25 9.46
CA GLY A 208 -3.91 -6.57 9.46
C GLY A 208 -3.22 -6.86 8.13
N TYR A 209 -3.00 -8.15 7.87
CA TYR A 209 -2.33 -8.62 6.66
C TYR A 209 -3.27 -8.68 5.46
N HIS A 210 -2.88 -8.05 4.37
CA HIS A 210 -3.55 -8.10 3.07
C HIS A 210 -2.50 -8.35 2.00
N PHE A 211 -2.59 -9.49 1.31
CA PHE A 211 -1.66 -9.87 0.25
C PHE A 211 -2.37 -10.29 -1.02
N HIS A 212 -1.81 -9.89 -2.15
CA HIS A 212 -2.10 -10.46 -3.46
C HIS A 212 -0.90 -11.29 -3.91
N PHE A 213 -1.15 -12.29 -4.76
CA PHE A 213 -0.14 -13.14 -5.39
C PHE A 213 -0.02 -12.84 -6.88
N LEU A 214 1.19 -12.96 -7.40
CA LEU A 214 1.51 -12.89 -8.82
C LEU A 214 2.59 -13.92 -9.15
N SER A 215 2.23 -14.86 -10.01
CA SER A 215 3.14 -15.87 -10.53
C SER A 215 4.36 -15.26 -11.25
N ASP A 216 5.47 -16.00 -11.26
CA ASP A 216 6.71 -15.59 -11.93
C ASP A 216 6.51 -15.27 -13.41
N ASN A 217 5.73 -16.09 -14.12
CA ASN A 217 5.40 -15.90 -15.54
C ASN A 217 4.32 -14.82 -15.78
N LYS A 218 3.74 -14.26 -14.71
CA LYS A 218 2.75 -13.17 -14.75
C LYS A 218 1.41 -13.57 -15.40
N GLU A 219 1.09 -14.86 -15.42
CA GLU A 219 -0.14 -15.39 -16.06
C GLU A 219 -1.24 -15.76 -15.06
N ALA A 220 -0.89 -15.91 -13.78
CA ALA A 220 -1.79 -16.22 -12.67
C ALA A 220 -1.52 -15.34 -11.44
N GLY A 221 -2.54 -15.14 -10.60
CA GLY A 221 -2.45 -14.28 -9.43
C GLY A 221 -3.73 -14.27 -8.58
N GLY A 222 -3.97 -13.15 -7.90
CA GLY A 222 -5.21 -12.86 -7.17
C GLY A 222 -5.00 -12.61 -5.68
N HIS A 223 -6.08 -12.28 -4.97
CA HIS A 223 -6.07 -12.07 -3.52
C HIS A 223 -5.84 -13.40 -2.80
N ILE A 224 -4.88 -13.47 -1.85
CA ILE A 224 -4.57 -14.75 -1.19
C ILE A 224 -5.70 -15.19 -0.26
N ILE A 225 -5.96 -16.48 -0.23
CA ILE A 225 -6.89 -17.12 0.69
C ILE A 225 -6.13 -18.06 1.62
N ASP A 226 -5.19 -18.84 1.09
CA ASP A 226 -4.35 -19.73 1.88
C ASP A 226 -3.02 -20.00 1.18
N LEU A 227 -2.02 -20.42 1.92
CA LEU A 227 -0.71 -20.75 1.37
C LEU A 227 0.11 -21.66 2.28
N THR A 228 1.09 -22.32 1.67
CA THR A 228 2.22 -22.96 2.34
C THR A 228 3.49 -22.52 1.63
N THR A 229 4.33 -21.79 2.35
CA THR A 229 5.65 -21.35 1.90
C THR A 229 6.62 -22.53 1.85
N ASP A 230 7.63 -22.42 0.99
CA ASP A 230 8.75 -23.35 0.94
C ASP A 230 10.07 -22.58 1.04
N HIS A 231 10.67 -22.20 -0.07
CA HIS A 231 11.90 -21.39 -0.11
C HIS A 231 11.53 -19.96 -0.46
N ILE A 232 11.50 -19.07 0.52
CA ILE A 232 11.09 -17.67 0.36
C ILE A 232 12.09 -16.68 0.93
N THR A 233 12.12 -15.48 0.35
CA THR A 233 12.74 -14.28 0.90
C THR A 233 11.63 -13.29 1.24
N ILE A 234 11.69 -12.71 2.43
CA ILE A 234 10.76 -11.70 2.91
C ILE A 234 11.51 -10.38 3.00
N GLU A 235 11.00 -9.36 2.34
CA GLU A 235 11.50 -7.99 2.36
C GLU A 235 10.40 -7.09 2.93
N ILE A 236 10.76 -6.23 3.89
CA ILE A 236 9.81 -5.36 4.59
C ILE A 236 10.32 -3.92 4.53
N ASP A 237 9.43 -3.01 4.15
CA ASP A 237 9.62 -1.56 4.12
C ASP A 237 8.71 -0.94 5.19
N LEU A 238 9.31 -0.11 6.06
CA LEU A 238 8.64 0.56 7.16
C LEU A 238 8.11 1.91 6.69
N LEU A 239 6.78 2.04 6.66
CA LEU A 239 6.11 3.26 6.22
C LEU A 239 5.81 4.16 7.42
N ASP A 240 6.04 5.46 7.27
CA ASP A 240 5.92 6.45 8.37
C ASP A 240 4.86 7.53 8.12
N SER A 241 4.31 7.57 6.90
CA SER A 241 3.36 8.58 6.48
C SER A 241 2.35 8.01 5.48
N TYR A 242 1.17 8.63 5.42
CA TYR A 242 0.04 8.14 4.64
C TYR A 242 -0.77 9.29 4.04
N THR A 243 -1.10 9.20 2.74
CA THR A 243 -2.02 10.11 2.04
C THR A 243 -3.18 9.35 1.42
N ILE A 244 -4.37 9.95 1.47
CA ILE A 244 -5.59 9.42 0.85
C ILE A 244 -6.02 10.32 -0.31
N GLN A 245 -6.14 9.74 -1.49
CA GLN A 245 -6.92 10.30 -2.57
C GLN A 245 -8.38 9.85 -2.44
N VAL A 246 -9.20 10.74 -1.86
CA VAL A 246 -10.64 10.48 -1.70
C VAL A 246 -11.37 10.54 -3.04
N PRO A 247 -12.43 9.72 -3.24
CA PRO A 247 -13.31 9.84 -4.39
C PRO A 247 -14.02 11.22 -4.43
N ALA A 248 -14.26 11.73 -5.63
CA ALA A 248 -15.05 12.95 -5.86
C ALA A 248 -16.38 12.64 -6.57
N THR A 249 -16.96 11.46 -6.32
CA THR A 249 -18.19 10.98 -6.97
C THR A 249 -19.44 11.32 -6.15
N SER A 250 -20.61 11.35 -6.79
CA SER A 250 -21.90 11.53 -6.09
C SER A 250 -22.14 10.41 -5.08
N ASP A 251 -21.85 9.16 -5.44
CA ASP A 251 -22.07 8.02 -4.55
C ASP A 251 -21.23 8.12 -3.28
N TYR A 252 -19.98 8.60 -3.39
CA TYR A 252 -19.13 8.86 -2.24
C TYR A 252 -19.66 9.99 -1.34
N GLN A 253 -20.17 11.08 -1.92
CA GLN A 253 -20.76 12.19 -1.16
C GLN A 253 -21.97 11.77 -0.31
N HIS A 254 -22.69 10.75 -0.75
CA HIS A 254 -23.89 10.23 -0.08
C HIS A 254 -23.63 8.90 0.66
N PHE A 255 -22.38 8.41 0.68
CA PHE A 255 -22.04 7.14 1.32
C PHE A 255 -22.08 7.26 2.85
N ASP A 256 -22.80 6.36 3.50
CA ASP A 256 -22.88 6.34 4.97
C ASP A 256 -21.69 5.57 5.59
N PHE A 257 -20.67 6.32 6.00
CA PHE A 257 -19.53 5.80 6.76
C PHE A 257 -19.84 5.46 8.22
N LYS A 258 -21.04 5.78 8.74
CA LYS A 258 -21.42 5.43 10.12
C LYS A 258 -21.94 4.00 10.24
N THR A 259 -22.38 3.40 9.14
CA THR A 259 -22.80 1.99 9.13
C THR A 259 -21.62 1.10 9.51
N ASN A 260 -21.78 0.31 10.58
CA ASN A 260 -20.77 -0.62 11.06
C ASN A 260 -20.57 -1.77 10.04
N ARG A 261 -19.34 -1.90 9.52
CA ARG A 261 -18.94 -2.89 8.52
C ARG A 261 -17.81 -3.80 9.00
N GLU A 262 -17.54 -3.87 10.30
CA GLU A 262 -16.44 -4.69 10.84
C GLU A 262 -16.56 -6.17 10.43
N GLU A 263 -17.76 -6.75 10.50
CA GLU A 263 -17.99 -8.13 10.11
C GLU A 263 -17.92 -8.32 8.58
N ASP A 264 -18.37 -7.34 7.80
CA ASP A 264 -18.23 -7.34 6.34
C ASP A 264 -16.74 -7.39 5.96
N ILE A 265 -15.92 -6.49 6.52
CA ILE A 265 -14.47 -6.42 6.30
C ILE A 265 -13.81 -7.76 6.66
N LYS A 266 -14.10 -8.30 7.84
CA LYS A 266 -13.55 -9.60 8.28
C LYS A 266 -13.93 -10.72 7.31
N SER A 267 -15.18 -10.78 6.87
CA SER A 267 -15.68 -11.84 5.99
C SER A 267 -15.05 -11.80 4.59
N VAL A 268 -14.81 -10.60 4.08
CA VAL A 268 -14.25 -10.37 2.75
C VAL A 268 -12.77 -10.69 2.70
N GLU A 269 -12.01 -10.25 3.70
CA GLU A 269 -10.53 -10.25 3.65
C GLU A 269 -9.91 -11.46 4.33
N ARG A 270 -10.60 -12.08 5.30
CA ARG A 270 -10.05 -13.19 6.09
C ARG A 270 -10.64 -14.54 5.70
N GLY A 271 -11.57 -14.55 4.75
CA GLY A 271 -12.41 -15.69 4.42
C GLY A 271 -13.38 -15.98 5.56
N GLY A 272 -14.68 -15.92 5.30
CA GLY A 272 -15.66 -16.37 6.29
C GLY A 272 -15.37 -17.81 6.73
N LYS A 273 -15.46 -18.10 8.04
CA LYS A 273 -15.56 -19.47 8.52
C LYS A 273 -16.81 -20.08 7.89
N LYS A 274 -16.65 -20.95 6.89
CA LYS A 274 -17.67 -21.95 6.58
C LYS A 274 -17.29 -23.23 7.29
#